data_AF-G5DZK5-F1
#
_entry.id   AF-G5DZK5-F1
#
_cell.length_a   1.000
_cell.length_b   1.000
_cell.length_c   1.000
_cell.angle_alpha   90.00
_cell.angle_beta   90.00
_cell.angle_gamma   90.00
#
_symmetry.space_group_name_H-M   'P 1'
#
loop_
_entity.id
_entity.type
_entity.pdbx_description
1 polymer ?
#
loop_
_entity_poly.entity_id
_entity_poly.type
_entity_poly.pdbx_seq_one_letter_code
_entity_poly.pdbx_strand_id
1 'polypeptide(L)'
;MGNIFARKRRSRVTEQDKAVLQLKQQRDKLKQYQKKITVQLQQERELAKQLLHDGKKKAKTDNQISNLEMVQDIEFAQIEMKVLEGLKVGNECLKMHEVMSIEEVEKIMDETQEGIEYQRQIDELLAGSLTAEDEEAILDELEAITQEDLELPEAPSEPLPDTTPEKQAVKKQPKPQLVTAS
;
A
#
# COMPACT_ATOMS: atom_id res chain seq x y z
N MET A 1 -8.47 3.35 -60.72
CA MET A 1 -7.79 2.12 -60.23
C MET A 1 -6.42 2.52 -59.70
N GLY A 2 -6.21 2.55 -58.39
CA GLY A 2 -4.88 2.85 -57.86
C GLY A 2 -4.87 3.10 -56.36
N ASN A 3 -4.20 2.20 -55.64
CA ASN A 3 -3.82 2.25 -54.22
C ASN A 3 -4.87 1.83 -53.17
N ILE A 4 -5.25 0.55 -53.22
CA ILE A 4 -5.98 -0.16 -52.14
C ILE A 4 -5.01 -0.87 -51.15
N PHE A 5 -3.69 -0.89 -51.42
CA PHE A 5 -2.72 -1.66 -50.62
C PHE A 5 -1.62 -0.83 -49.94
N ALA A 6 -1.92 0.39 -49.47
CA ALA A 6 -1.04 1.07 -48.53
C ALA A 6 -1.16 0.36 -47.16
N ARG A 7 -0.22 -0.55 -46.84
CA ARG A 7 -0.09 -1.16 -45.51
C ARG A 7 -0.14 -0.04 -44.45
N LYS A 8 -1.22 0.00 -43.67
CA LYS A 8 -1.43 0.94 -42.57
C LYS A 8 -0.23 0.80 -41.62
N ARG A 9 0.66 1.79 -41.58
CA ARG A 9 1.74 1.83 -40.59
C ARG A 9 1.09 1.72 -39.21
N ARG A 10 1.34 0.64 -38.48
CA ARG A 10 0.87 0.51 -37.09
C ARG A 10 1.43 1.70 -36.33
N SER A 11 0.56 2.60 -35.87
CA SER A 11 1.01 3.80 -35.15
C SER A 11 1.72 3.36 -33.88
N ARG A 12 2.90 3.90 -33.61
CA ARG A 12 3.64 3.70 -32.34
C ARG A 12 2.88 4.25 -31.13
N VAL A 13 1.79 4.98 -31.36
CA VAL A 13 0.90 5.51 -30.35
C VAL A 13 -0.14 4.45 -30.02
N THR A 14 -0.09 3.96 -28.78
CA THR A 14 -1.07 3.02 -28.25
C THR A 14 -2.43 3.70 -28.05
N GLU A 15 -3.51 2.93 -27.93
CA GLU A 15 -4.82 3.50 -27.58
C GLU A 15 -4.80 4.14 -26.19
N GLN A 16 -3.99 3.60 -25.29
CA GLN A 16 -3.72 4.17 -23.97
C GLN A 16 -3.07 5.56 -24.07
N ASP A 17 -2.07 5.74 -24.94
CA ASP A 17 -1.43 7.05 -25.16
C ASP A 17 -2.42 8.08 -25.69
N LYS A 18 -3.36 7.68 -26.56
CA LYS A 18 -4.42 8.57 -27.06
C LYS A 18 -5.38 8.97 -25.95
N ALA A 19 -5.79 8.02 -25.10
CA ALA A 19 -6.64 8.30 -23.95
C ALA A 19 -5.96 9.25 -22.95
N VAL A 20 -4.69 8.98 -22.62
CA VAL A 20 -3.88 9.85 -21.75
C VAL A 20 -3.71 11.24 -22.35
N LEU A 21 -3.50 11.35 -23.66
CA LEU A 21 -3.41 12.64 -24.34
C LEU A 21 -4.73 13.41 -24.27
N GLN A 22 -5.87 12.74 -24.50
CA GLN A 22 -7.19 13.36 -24.39
C GLN A 22 -7.45 13.87 -22.97
N LEU A 23 -7.13 13.07 -21.94
CA LEU A 23 -7.27 13.48 -20.55
C LEU A 23 -6.36 14.67 -20.21
N LYS A 24 -5.11 14.67 -20.69
CA LYS A 24 -4.18 15.80 -20.51
C LYS A 24 -4.70 17.07 -21.20
N GLN A 25 -5.21 16.95 -22.42
CA GLN A 25 -5.82 18.08 -23.13
C GLN A 25 -7.05 18.63 -22.40
N GLN A 26 -7.91 17.77 -21.87
CA GLN A 26 -9.06 18.18 -21.07
C GLN A 26 -8.63 18.88 -19.78
N ARG A 27 -7.67 18.30 -19.04
CA ARG A 27 -7.08 18.91 -17.84
C ARG A 27 -6.50 20.29 -18.14
N ASP A 28 -5.75 20.43 -19.22
CA ASP A 28 -5.10 21.68 -19.58
C ASP A 28 -6.12 22.74 -20.00
N LYS A 29 -7.18 22.36 -20.73
CA LYS A 29 -8.33 23.24 -21.01
C LYS A 29 -9.02 23.67 -19.74
N LEU A 30 -9.27 22.76 -18.79
CA LEU A 30 -9.87 23.10 -17.50
C LEU A 30 -9.01 24.09 -16.71
N LYS A 31 -7.69 23.89 -16.65
CA LYS A 31 -6.77 24.85 -16.02
C LYS A 31 -6.79 26.21 -16.70
N GLN A 32 -6.89 26.26 -18.04
CA GLN A 32 -7.01 27.51 -18.77
C GLN A 32 -8.33 28.22 -18.45
N TYR A 33 -9.46 27.51 -18.41
CA TYR A 33 -10.74 28.08 -18.02
C TYR A 33 -10.73 28.57 -16.58
N GLN A 34 -10.17 27.79 -15.65
CA GLN A 34 -10.00 28.20 -14.26
C GLN A 34 -9.24 29.52 -14.17
N LYS A 35 -8.10 29.63 -14.86
CA LYS A 35 -7.30 30.88 -14.86
C LYS A 35 -8.07 32.06 -15.47
N LYS A 36 -8.85 31.84 -16.53
CA LYS A 36 -9.70 32.88 -17.13
C LYS A 36 -10.78 33.35 -16.14
N ILE A 37 -11.48 32.41 -15.50
CA ILE A 37 -12.53 32.70 -14.52
C ILE A 37 -11.95 33.48 -13.34
N THR A 38 -10.78 33.11 -12.81
CA THR A 38 -10.16 33.84 -11.70
C THR A 38 -9.81 35.28 -12.06
N VAL A 39 -9.33 35.51 -13.28
CA VAL A 39 -9.01 36.87 -13.77
C VAL A 39 -10.29 37.69 -13.95
N GLN A 40 -11.34 37.09 -14.52
CA GLN A 40 -12.64 37.75 -14.68
C GLN A 40 -13.26 38.10 -13.32
N LEU A 41 -13.20 37.19 -12.34
CA LEU A 41 -13.68 37.46 -10.98
C LEU A 41 -12.91 38.58 -10.29
N GLN A 42 -11.59 38.69 -10.51
CA GLN A 42 -10.80 39.81 -9.98
C GLN A 42 -11.25 41.14 -10.60
N GLN A 43 -11.42 41.19 -11.92
CA GLN A 43 -11.89 42.38 -12.63
C GLN A 43 -13.31 42.77 -12.19
N GLU A 44 -14.22 41.80 -12.05
CA GLU A 44 -15.58 42.06 -11.57
C GLU A 44 -15.60 42.55 -10.13
N ARG A 45 -14.74 42.02 -9.26
CA ARG A 45 -14.58 42.50 -7.88
C ARG A 45 -14.07 43.93 -7.83
N GLU A 46 -13.09 44.28 -8.66
CA GLU A 46 -12.58 45.65 -8.75
C GLU A 46 -13.65 46.61 -9.26
N LEU A 47 -14.38 46.21 -10.30
CA LEU A 47 -15.48 46.98 -10.86
C LEU A 47 -16.64 47.13 -9.85
N ALA A 48 -16.96 46.09 -9.08
CA ALA A 48 -17.93 46.15 -8.00
C ALA A 48 -17.49 47.12 -6.88
N LYS A 49 -16.20 47.09 -6.49
CA LYS A 49 -15.63 48.04 -5.53
C LYS A 49 -15.70 49.49 -6.02
N GLN A 50 -15.40 49.73 -7.30
CA GLN A 50 -15.51 51.05 -7.92
C GLN A 50 -16.97 51.53 -7.94
N LEU A 51 -17.91 50.68 -8.34
CA LEU A 51 -19.34 51.00 -8.36
C LEU A 51 -19.93 51.25 -6.96
N LEU A 52 -19.40 50.58 -5.92
CA LEU A 52 -19.75 50.84 -4.53
C LEU A 52 -19.22 52.20 -4.06
N HIS A 53 -17.98 52.54 -4.42
CA HIS A 53 -17.38 53.84 -4.12
C HIS A 53 -18.11 55.00 -4.83
N ASP A 54 -18.53 54.79 -6.07
CA ASP A 54 -19.31 55.74 -6.86
C ASP A 54 -20.78 55.88 -6.39
N GLY A 55 -21.17 55.17 -5.34
CA GLY A 55 -22.47 55.31 -4.67
C GLY A 55 -23.69 54.89 -5.50
N LYS A 56 -23.49 54.31 -6.69
CA LYS A 56 -24.55 54.16 -7.69
C LYS A 56 -25.43 52.92 -7.56
N LYS A 57 -25.14 51.93 -6.72
CA LYS A 57 -26.02 50.75 -6.57
C LYS A 57 -25.96 50.14 -5.18
N LYS A 58 -26.96 50.43 -4.33
CA LYS A 58 -27.23 49.63 -3.12
C LYS A 58 -28.07 48.38 -3.43
N ALA A 59 -29.05 48.48 -4.34
CA ALA A 59 -30.03 47.42 -4.59
C ALA A 59 -29.51 46.16 -5.34
N LYS A 60 -28.44 46.25 -6.14
CA LYS A 60 -27.89 45.07 -6.85
C LYS A 60 -26.83 44.32 -6.05
N THR A 61 -26.08 45.02 -5.21
CA THR A 61 -25.11 44.41 -4.30
C THR A 61 -25.79 43.69 -3.15
N ASP A 62 -26.92 44.18 -2.63
CA ASP A 62 -27.68 43.47 -1.58
C ASP A 62 -28.15 42.08 -2.05
N ASN A 63 -28.63 41.97 -3.30
CA ASN A 63 -28.98 40.67 -3.89
C ASN A 63 -27.75 39.76 -4.11
N GLN A 64 -26.60 40.34 -4.46
CA GLN A 64 -25.37 39.57 -4.63
C GLN A 64 -24.76 39.15 -3.28
N ILE A 65 -24.91 39.96 -2.24
CA ILE A 65 -24.51 39.66 -0.87
C ILE A 65 -25.42 38.55 -0.32
N SER A 66 -26.74 38.66 -0.49
CA SER A 66 -27.68 37.60 -0.11
C SER A 66 -27.39 36.29 -0.83
N ASN A 67 -27.02 36.32 -2.13
CA ASN A 67 -26.61 35.12 -2.84
C ASN A 67 -25.29 34.53 -2.31
N LEU A 68 -24.33 35.35 -1.89
CA LEU A 68 -23.07 34.88 -1.28
C LEU A 68 -23.31 34.29 0.11
N GLU A 69 -24.19 34.89 0.92
CA GLU A 69 -24.63 34.33 2.19
C GLU A 69 -25.31 32.98 1.99
N MET A 70 -26.18 32.84 0.98
CA MET A 70 -26.83 31.57 0.65
C MET A 70 -25.82 30.49 0.21
N VAL A 71 -24.72 30.86 -0.45
CA VAL A 71 -23.63 29.92 -0.78
C VAL A 71 -22.89 29.48 0.49
N GLN A 72 -22.64 30.40 1.42
CA GLN A 72 -21.99 30.09 2.69
C GLN A 72 -22.83 29.14 3.56
N ASP A 73 -24.16 29.31 3.57
CA ASP A 73 -25.08 28.40 4.25
C ASP A 73 -25.08 26.99 3.63
N ILE A 74 -25.01 26.92 2.29
CA ILE A 74 -24.89 25.64 1.57
C ILE A 74 -23.55 24.96 1.89
N GLU A 75 -22.45 25.71 1.93
CA GLU A 75 -21.14 25.18 2.30
C GLU A 75 -21.11 24.66 3.74
N PHE A 76 -21.75 25.39 4.66
CA PHE A 76 -21.89 24.96 6.04
C PHE A 76 -22.70 23.66 6.16
N ALA A 77 -23.85 23.58 5.50
CA ALA A 77 -24.65 22.35 5.44
C ALA A 77 -23.89 21.16 4.83
N GLN A 78 -23.04 21.40 3.83
CA GLN A 78 -22.16 20.36 3.27
C GLN A 78 -21.10 19.88 4.27
N ILE A 79 -20.55 20.78 5.09
CA ILE A 79 -19.61 20.43 6.16
C ILE A 79 -20.32 19.62 7.24
N GLU A 80 -21.51 20.03 7.67
CA GLU A 80 -22.32 19.30 8.65
C GLU A 80 -22.64 17.88 8.17
N MET A 81 -22.99 17.72 6.89
CA MET A 81 -23.23 16.39 6.30
C MET A 81 -21.97 15.52 6.35
N LYS A 82 -20.79 16.06 6.02
CA LYS A 82 -19.52 15.33 6.13
C LYS A 82 -19.17 14.95 7.56
N VAL A 83 -19.46 15.82 8.53
CA VAL A 83 -19.24 15.53 9.96
C VAL A 83 -20.16 14.40 10.41
N LEU A 84 -21.43 14.42 10.02
CA LEU A 84 -22.38 13.35 10.31
C LEU A 84 -21.96 12.00 9.70
N GLU A 85 -21.50 12.00 8.44
CA GLU A 85 -20.96 10.79 7.81
C GLU A 85 -19.71 10.28 8.55
N GLY A 86 -18.79 11.18 8.93
CA GLY A 86 -17.61 10.82 9.72
C GLY A 86 -17.97 10.21 11.08
N LEU A 87 -18.96 10.78 11.79
CA LEU A 87 -19.47 10.23 13.05
C LEU A 87 -20.16 8.87 12.84
N LYS A 88 -20.88 8.68 11.74
CA LYS A 88 -21.52 7.41 11.41
C LYS A 88 -20.49 6.30 11.18
N VAL A 89 -19.46 6.56 10.36
CA VAL A 89 -18.36 5.62 10.12
C VAL A 89 -17.60 5.32 11.42
N GLY A 90 -17.37 6.35 12.25
CA GLY A 90 -16.78 6.16 13.58
C GLY A 90 -17.62 5.24 14.47
N ASN A 91 -18.94 5.42 14.51
CA ASN A 91 -19.86 4.57 15.28
C ASN A 91 -19.89 3.12 14.76
N GLU A 92 -19.87 2.94 13.44
CA GLU A 92 -19.79 1.61 12.82
C GLU A 92 -18.46 0.91 13.13
N CYS A 93 -17.34 1.64 13.10
CA CYS A 93 -16.03 1.10 13.48
C CYS A 93 -15.98 0.68 14.96
N LEU A 94 -16.57 1.48 15.85
CA LEU A 94 -16.66 1.14 17.27
C LEU A 94 -17.52 -0.10 17.51
N LYS A 95 -18.66 -0.24 16.81
CA LYS A 95 -19.50 -1.44 16.87
C LYS A 95 -18.81 -2.69 16.35
N MET A 96 -18.02 -2.57 15.28
CA MET A 96 -17.21 -3.68 14.78
C MET A 96 -16.13 -4.09 15.78
N HIS A 97 -15.48 -3.12 16.43
CA HIS A 97 -14.50 -3.43 17.48
C HIS A 97 -15.15 -4.10 18.69
N GLU A 98 -16.35 -3.71 19.08
CA GLU A 98 -17.10 -4.31 20.20
C GLU A 98 -17.44 -5.79 19.95
N VAL A 99 -17.77 -6.17 18.70
CA VAL A 99 -18.06 -7.57 18.33
C VAL A 99 -16.80 -8.42 18.17
N MET A 100 -15.65 -7.82 17.85
CA MET A 100 -14.38 -8.53 17.63
C MET A 100 -13.44 -8.56 18.85
N SER A 101 -13.69 -7.76 19.89
CA SER A 101 -12.79 -7.69 21.04
C SER A 101 -13.12 -8.77 22.07
N ILE A 102 -12.16 -9.69 22.28
CA ILE A 102 -12.14 -10.75 23.30
C ILE A 102 -12.75 -12.08 22.83
N GLU A 103 -14.05 -12.14 22.50
CA GLU A 103 -14.70 -13.42 22.15
C GLU A 103 -14.08 -14.09 20.92
N GLU A 104 -13.72 -13.31 19.90
CA GLU A 104 -13.08 -13.83 18.69
C GLU A 104 -11.62 -14.22 18.92
N VAL A 105 -10.94 -13.58 19.86
CA VAL A 105 -9.58 -13.97 20.27
C VAL A 105 -9.61 -15.29 21.04
N GLU A 106 -10.57 -15.47 21.96
CA GLU A 106 -10.78 -16.74 22.66
C GLU A 106 -11.11 -17.86 21.66
N LYS A 107 -12.01 -17.59 20.70
CA LYS A 107 -12.36 -18.56 19.66
C LYS A 107 -11.17 -18.93 18.76
N ILE A 108 -10.34 -17.97 18.36
CA ILE A 108 -9.13 -18.24 17.56
C ILE A 108 -8.11 -19.05 18.38
N MET A 109 -7.98 -18.78 19.68
CA MET A 109 -7.10 -19.55 20.56
C MET A 109 -7.58 -21.00 20.69
N ASP A 110 -8.88 -21.22 20.87
CA ASP A 110 -9.49 -22.55 20.94
C ASP A 110 -9.32 -23.30 19.61
N GLU A 111 -9.64 -22.67 18.47
CA GLU A 111 -9.45 -23.25 17.12
C GLU A 111 -7.97 -23.58 16.84
N THR A 112 -7.05 -22.72 17.30
CA THR A 112 -5.61 -22.96 17.14
C THR A 112 -5.14 -24.12 18.02
N GLN A 113 -5.66 -24.23 19.24
CA GLN A 113 -5.32 -25.33 20.14
C GLN A 113 -5.81 -26.67 19.58
N GLU A 114 -7.05 -26.74 19.10
CA GLU A 114 -7.60 -27.92 18.42
C GLU A 114 -6.76 -28.30 17.18
N GLY A 115 -6.35 -27.31 16.38
CA GLY A 115 -5.48 -27.53 15.22
C GLY A 115 -4.10 -28.09 15.59
N ILE A 116 -3.50 -27.62 16.68
CA ILE A 116 -2.22 -28.14 17.20
C ILE A 116 -2.38 -29.58 17.69
N GLU A 117 -3.48 -29.89 18.38
CA GLU A 117 -3.76 -31.26 18.83
C GLU A 117 -3.97 -32.21 17.66
N TYR A 118 -4.70 -31.78 16.63
CA TYR A 118 -4.88 -32.56 15.41
C TYR A 118 -3.54 -32.79 14.68
N GLN A 119 -2.69 -31.75 14.59
CA GLN A 119 -1.36 -31.89 14.03
C GLN A 119 -0.50 -32.87 14.83
N ARG A 120 -0.55 -32.84 16.18
CA ARG A 120 0.15 -33.81 17.02
C ARG A 120 -0.35 -35.23 16.81
N GLN A 121 -1.66 -35.43 16.66
CA GLN A 121 -2.21 -36.74 16.33
C GLN A 121 -1.71 -37.24 14.97
N ILE A 122 -1.63 -36.35 13.97
CA ILE A 122 -1.03 -36.67 12.67
C ILE A 122 0.45 -37.00 12.81
N ASP A 123 1.21 -36.19 13.55
CA ASP A 123 2.63 -36.39 13.77
C ASP A 123 2.90 -37.70 14.52
N GLU A 124 2.06 -38.07 15.49
CA GLU A 124 2.14 -39.34 16.22
C GLU A 124 1.78 -40.53 15.32
N LEU A 125 0.74 -40.40 14.49
CA LEU A 125 0.38 -41.41 13.48
C LEU A 125 1.44 -41.57 12.40
N LEU A 126 2.13 -40.48 12.01
CA LEU A 126 3.22 -40.50 11.01
C LEU A 126 4.55 -40.94 11.60
N ALA A 127 4.82 -40.63 12.87
CA ALA A 127 6.03 -41.03 13.58
C ALA A 127 6.03 -42.52 13.93
N GLY A 128 4.86 -43.17 13.94
CA GLY A 128 4.72 -44.59 14.22
C GLY A 128 4.61 -45.45 12.96
N SER A 129 5.75 -45.88 12.39
CA SER A 129 5.91 -47.20 11.74
C SER A 129 7.34 -47.50 11.27
N LEU A 130 8.34 -47.42 12.15
CA LEU A 130 9.47 -48.34 12.01
C LEU A 130 9.18 -49.54 12.92
N THR A 131 9.16 -50.73 12.35
CA THR A 131 9.16 -51.95 13.16
C THR A 131 10.55 -52.15 13.77
N ALA A 132 10.67 -52.91 14.85
CA ALA A 132 11.98 -53.21 15.44
C ALA A 132 12.93 -53.87 14.43
N GLU A 133 12.39 -54.61 13.46
CA GLU A 133 13.13 -55.22 12.35
C GLU A 133 13.64 -54.15 11.35
N ASP A 134 12.86 -53.08 11.10
CA ASP A 134 13.28 -51.96 10.25
C ASP A 134 14.37 -51.12 10.92
N GLU A 135 14.28 -50.91 12.24
CA GLU A 135 15.31 -50.21 13.01
C GLU A 135 16.65 -50.98 13.01
N GLU A 136 16.60 -52.31 13.18
CA GLU A 136 17.78 -53.17 13.12
C GLU A 136 18.42 -53.16 11.72
N ALA A 137 17.62 -53.29 10.66
CA ALA A 137 18.10 -53.25 9.28
C ALA A 137 18.79 -51.91 8.92
N ILE A 138 18.24 -50.79 9.42
CA ILE A 138 18.85 -49.45 9.20
C ILE A 138 20.15 -49.30 10.00
N LEU A 139 20.20 -49.83 11.23
CA LEU A 139 21.43 -49.81 12.05
C LEU A 139 22.55 -50.63 11.39
N ASP A 140 22.22 -51.80 10.84
CA ASP A 140 23.19 -52.64 10.10
C ASP A 140 23.69 -51.93 8.83
N GLU A 141 22.80 -51.27 8.07
CA GLU A 141 23.20 -50.47 6.90
C GLU A 141 24.09 -49.28 7.29
N LEU A 142 23.78 -48.60 8.40
CA LEU A 142 24.60 -47.51 8.92
C LEU A 142 25.97 -48.01 9.36
N GLU A 143 26.04 -49.14 10.06
CA GLU A 143 27.30 -49.75 10.48
C GLU A 143 28.15 -50.07 9.25
N ALA A 144 27.57 -50.70 8.22
CA ALA A 144 28.24 -50.97 6.96
C ALA A 144 28.81 -49.70 6.29
N ILE A 145 28.06 -48.60 6.25
CA ILE A 145 28.53 -47.31 5.70
C ILE A 145 29.66 -46.71 6.53
N THR A 146 29.62 -46.85 7.86
CA THR A 146 30.67 -46.32 8.75
C THR A 146 31.95 -47.17 8.76
N GLN A 147 31.83 -48.45 8.43
CA GLN A 147 32.90 -49.44 8.46
C GLN A 147 33.54 -49.61 7.08
N GLU A 148 32.86 -49.23 6.01
CA GLU A 148 33.46 -48.90 4.73
C GLU A 148 34.36 -47.67 4.96
N ASP A 149 35.62 -47.93 5.29
CA ASP A 149 36.67 -46.93 5.48
C ASP A 149 36.61 -45.94 4.30
N LEU A 150 36.01 -44.78 4.54
CA LEU A 150 36.31 -43.59 3.76
C LEU A 150 37.80 -43.34 4.01
N GLU A 151 38.66 -43.85 3.13
CA GLU A 151 40.04 -43.41 2.96
C GLU A 151 39.98 -41.93 2.55
N LEU A 152 39.67 -41.06 3.51
CA LEU A 152 39.79 -39.63 3.38
C LEU A 152 41.29 -39.38 3.19
N PRO A 153 41.71 -38.82 2.05
CA PRO A 153 43.13 -38.56 1.81
C PRO A 153 43.68 -37.70 2.94
N GLU A 154 44.84 -38.08 3.46
CA GLU A 154 45.51 -37.38 4.56
C GLU A 154 45.66 -35.90 4.18
N ALA A 155 44.97 -35.03 4.91
CA ALA A 155 45.00 -33.59 4.64
C ALA A 155 46.46 -33.11 4.72
N PRO A 156 46.99 -32.38 3.72
CA PRO A 156 48.38 -31.92 3.73
C PRO A 156 48.69 -31.14 5.01
N SER A 157 49.67 -31.62 5.77
CA SER A 157 50.17 -31.00 7.01
C SER A 157 51.24 -29.94 6.74
N GLU A 158 51.04 -29.12 5.71
CA GLU A 158 51.85 -27.90 5.53
C GLU A 158 51.46 -26.89 6.63
N PRO A 159 52.40 -26.37 7.42
CA PRO A 159 52.11 -25.29 8.35
C PRO A 159 51.67 -24.07 7.52
N LEU A 160 50.40 -23.68 7.70
CA LEU A 160 49.85 -22.46 7.10
C LEU A 160 50.72 -21.26 7.53
N PRO A 161 51.05 -20.32 6.62
CA PRO A 161 51.84 -19.16 6.97
C PRO A 161 51.13 -18.33 8.06
N ASP A 162 51.89 -17.88 9.06
CA ASP A 162 51.43 -16.98 10.13
C ASP A 162 50.87 -15.68 9.53
N THR A 163 49.58 -15.67 9.22
CA THR A 163 48.85 -14.41 9.02
C THR A 163 48.47 -13.90 10.40
N THR A 164 49.28 -12.98 10.93
CA THR A 164 48.91 -12.09 12.02
C THR A 164 47.46 -11.62 11.87
N PRO A 165 46.59 -11.73 12.88
CA PRO A 165 45.21 -11.32 12.78
C PRO A 165 45.15 -9.80 12.70
N GLU A 166 45.11 -9.26 11.48
CA GLU A 166 44.71 -7.89 11.26
C GLU A 166 43.23 -7.78 11.60
N LYS A 167 42.97 -7.11 12.73
CA LYS A 167 41.66 -6.89 13.34
C LYS A 167 40.75 -6.14 12.37
N GLN A 168 40.07 -6.85 11.47
CA GLN A 168 39.08 -6.25 10.60
C GLN A 168 37.83 -5.92 11.40
N ALA A 169 37.56 -4.62 11.47
CA ALA A 169 36.43 -4.02 12.14
C ALA A 169 35.10 -4.61 11.64
N VAL A 170 34.31 -5.14 12.58
CA VAL A 170 32.92 -5.53 12.39
C VAL A 170 32.14 -4.33 11.85
N LYS A 171 31.71 -4.40 10.59
CA LYS A 171 30.74 -3.45 10.02
C LYS A 171 29.42 -3.59 10.77
N LYS A 172 29.09 -2.60 11.60
CA LYS A 172 27.76 -2.43 12.19
C LYS A 172 26.74 -2.22 11.06
N GLN A 173 25.74 -3.09 11.00
CA GLN A 173 24.54 -2.86 10.19
C GLN A 173 23.81 -1.62 10.72
N PRO A 174 23.25 -0.76 9.84
CA PRO A 174 22.50 0.41 10.27
C PRO A 174 21.11 0.01 10.76
N LYS A 175 20.72 0.50 11.94
CA LYS A 175 19.35 0.41 12.46
C LYS A 175 18.40 1.27 11.59
N PRO A 176 17.15 0.83 11.34
CA PRO A 176 16.16 1.64 10.65
C PRO A 176 15.74 2.84 11.51
N GLN A 177 15.84 4.05 10.95
CA GLN A 177 15.35 5.28 11.58
C GLN A 177 13.86 5.45 11.30
N LEU A 178 13.07 5.59 12.37
CA LEU A 178 11.72 6.13 12.33
C LEU A 178 11.80 7.60 11.91
N VAL A 179 11.09 7.95 10.82
CA VAL A 179 10.88 9.34 10.41
C VAL A 179 9.62 9.83 11.11
N THR A 180 9.78 10.68 12.12
CA THR A 180 8.70 11.53 12.63
C THR A 180 8.55 12.70 11.65
N ALA A 181 7.49 12.70 10.84
CA ALA A 181 7.11 13.85 10.05
C ALA A 181 6.26 14.80 10.93
N SER A 182 6.78 16.01 11.11
CA SER A 182 6.03 17.19 11.49
C SER A 182 5.63 17.97 10.24
#